data_AF-A0A2Y9AZG1-F1
#
_entry.id   AF-A0A2Y9AZG1-F1
#
_cell.length_a   1.000
_cell.length_b   1.000
_cell.length_c   1.000
_cell.angle_alpha   90.00
_cell.angle_beta   90.00
_cell.angle_gamma   90.00
#
_symmetry.space_group_name_H-M   'P 1'
#
loop_
_entity.id
_entity.type
_entity.pdbx_description
1 polymer ?
#
loop_
_entity_poly.entity_id
_entity_poly.type
_entity_poly.pdbx_seq_one_letter_code
_entity_poly.pdbx_strand_id
1 'polypeptide(L)'
;MRLVIRLYDLLVQAMALIAALTLVWLMVSVVTSVAMRNFGMQPFAWLFTSTEYGLLYMTMLGAPWLVRERGHVHIELVTAALPGRARRAVSRAIAALCVAVCLVLAWYGLELFLTNLERNDFDVRAYFYPRWMLTITFPISFTVMAIEFGRFVFGPELLHSGEAGIHE
;
A
#
# COMPACT_ATOMS: atom_id res chain seq x y z
N MET A 1 -22.73 -13.81 -4.99
CA MET A 1 -21.93 -12.65 -5.46
C MET A 1 -21.93 -11.47 -4.50
N ARG A 2 -23.08 -10.94 -4.04
CA ARG A 2 -23.13 -9.77 -3.12
C ARG A 2 -22.35 -9.97 -1.80
N LEU A 3 -22.34 -11.18 -1.23
CA LEU A 3 -21.61 -11.48 0.00
C LEU A 3 -20.08 -11.36 -0.18
N VAL A 4 -19.55 -11.89 -1.30
CA VAL A 4 -18.11 -11.86 -1.62
C VAL A 4 -17.61 -10.43 -1.78
N ILE A 5 -18.39 -9.59 -2.47
CA ILE A 5 -18.05 -8.18 -2.67
C ILE A 5 -18.03 -7.44 -1.32
N ARG A 6 -19.02 -7.69 -0.44
CA ARG A 6 -19.03 -7.07 0.90
C ARG A 6 -17.86 -7.51 1.77
N LEU A 7 -17.51 -8.80 1.76
CA LEU A 7 -16.38 -9.31 2.52
C LEU A 7 -15.07 -8.69 2.05
N TYR A 8 -14.91 -8.55 0.74
CA TYR A 8 -13.75 -7.91 0.14
C TYR A 8 -13.70 -6.40 0.47
N ASP A 9 -14.82 -5.69 0.37
CA ASP A 9 -14.92 -4.29 0.76
C ASP A 9 -14.56 -4.08 2.25
N LEU A 10 -15.05 -4.96 3.13
CA LEU A 10 -14.72 -4.95 4.54
C LEU A 10 -13.23 -5.20 4.77
N LEU A 11 -12.62 -6.12 4.03
CA LEU A 11 -11.19 -6.40 4.11
C LEU A 11 -10.37 -5.16 3.75
N VAL A 12 -10.68 -4.49 2.64
CA VAL A 12 -9.97 -3.28 2.21
C VAL A 12 -10.17 -2.15 3.22
N GLN A 13 -11.38 -1.97 3.76
CA GLN A 13 -11.65 -0.98 4.81
C GLN A 13 -10.90 -1.30 6.12
N ALA A 14 -10.82 -2.57 6.51
CA ALA A 14 -10.05 -2.99 7.68
C ALA A 14 -8.56 -2.71 7.49
N MET A 15 -7.99 -2.99 6.31
CA MET A 15 -6.60 -2.64 5.99
C MET A 15 -6.36 -1.12 6.07
N ALA A 16 -7.29 -0.32 5.55
CA ALA A 16 -7.22 1.14 5.63
C ALA A 16 -7.31 1.64 7.09
N LEU A 17 -8.19 1.06 7.90
CA LEU A 17 -8.32 1.39 9.32
C LEU A 17 -7.03 1.08 10.08
N ILE A 18 -6.43 -0.09 9.83
CA ILE A 18 -5.15 -0.46 10.45
C ILE A 18 -4.06 0.54 10.02
N ALA A 19 -4.00 0.90 8.73
CA ALA A 19 -3.05 1.90 8.23
C ALA A 19 -3.23 3.26 8.92
N ALA A 20 -4.48 3.72 9.09
CA ALA A 20 -4.78 4.97 9.80
C ALA A 20 -4.36 4.92 11.27
N LEU A 21 -4.61 3.80 11.98
CA LEU A 21 -4.15 3.61 13.35
C LEU A 21 -2.62 3.60 13.45
N THR A 22 -1.92 2.97 12.49
CA THR A 22 -0.46 3.00 12.44
C THR A 22 0.09 4.41 12.18
N LEU A 23 -0.61 5.25 11.41
CA LEU A 23 -0.23 6.65 11.21
C LEU A 23 -0.34 7.46 12.51
N VAL A 24 -1.42 7.28 13.28
CA VAL A 24 -1.55 7.92 14.60
C VAL A 24 -0.42 7.46 15.53
N TRP A 25 -0.11 6.17 15.52
CA TRP A 25 1.01 5.63 16.30
C TRP A 25 2.37 6.21 15.88
N LEU A 26 2.62 6.36 14.58
CA LEU A 26 3.82 6.99 14.03
C LEU A 26 3.95 8.43 14.54
N MET A 27 2.86 9.20 14.49
CA MET A 27 2.83 10.57 15.00
C MET A 27 3.21 10.61 16.48
N VAL A 28 2.55 9.80 17.32
CA VAL A 28 2.83 9.74 18.76
C VAL A 28 4.28 9.33 19.01
N SER A 29 4.76 8.28 18.35
CA SER A 29 6.12 7.75 18.51
C SER A 29 7.19 8.80 18.17
N VAL A 30 7.03 9.51 17.06
CA VAL A 30 7.95 10.55 16.61
C VAL A 30 7.90 11.75 17.56
N VAL A 31 6.70 12.22 17.94
CA VAL A 31 6.55 13.34 18.87
C VAL A 31 7.19 13.02 20.23
N THR A 32 6.96 11.83 20.77
CA THR A 32 7.59 11.40 22.03
C THR A 32 9.11 11.33 21.89
N SER A 33 9.62 10.75 20.80
CA SER A 33 11.06 10.67 20.53
C SER A 33 11.72 12.04 20.48
N VAL A 34 11.10 13.00 19.77
CA VAL A 34 11.58 14.38 19.66
C VAL A 34 11.48 15.10 21.00
N ALA A 35 10.38 14.95 21.73
CA ALA A 35 10.22 15.54 23.05
C ALA A 35 11.30 15.08 24.03
N MET A 36 11.57 13.76 24.10
CA MET A 36 12.65 13.22 24.95
C MET A 36 14.01 13.82 24.63
N ARG A 37 14.35 13.96 23.34
CA ARG A 37 15.60 14.62 22.90
C ARG A 37 15.66 16.08 23.34
N ASN A 38 14.55 16.81 23.26
CA ASN A 38 14.48 18.21 23.68
C ASN A 38 14.65 18.35 25.21
N PHE A 39 14.22 17.37 26.00
CA PHE A 39 14.46 17.32 27.44
C PHE A 39 15.85 16.77 27.83
N GLY A 40 16.74 16.55 26.86
CA GLY A 40 18.10 16.02 27.12
C GLY A 40 18.14 14.54 27.48
N MET A 41 17.04 13.80 27.31
CA MET A 41 16.97 12.36 27.55
C MET A 41 17.25 11.58 26.26
N GLN A 42 17.89 10.41 26.39
CA GLN A 42 18.05 9.50 25.27
C GLN A 42 16.71 8.80 24.96
N PRO A 43 16.19 8.88 23.72
CA PRO A 43 14.95 8.19 23.37
C PRO A 43 15.11 6.68 23.40
N PHE A 44 14.02 5.98 23.69
CA PHE A 44 14.00 4.53 23.62
C PHE A 44 14.27 4.03 22.20
N ALA A 45 15.22 3.08 22.06
CA ALA A 45 15.55 2.48 20.77
C ALA A 45 14.34 1.81 20.09
N TRP A 46 13.39 1.31 20.88
CA TRP A 46 12.18 0.66 20.38
C TRP A 46 11.27 1.61 19.59
N LEU A 47 11.23 2.91 19.94
CA LEU A 47 10.40 3.91 19.24
C LEU A 47 10.84 4.09 17.78
N PHE A 48 12.15 3.97 17.52
CA PHE A 48 12.68 4.04 16.16
C PHE A 48 12.28 2.80 15.36
N THR A 49 12.51 1.61 15.90
CA THR A 49 12.14 0.36 15.21
C THR A 49 10.63 0.22 15.00
N SER A 50 9.80 0.66 15.96
CA SER A 50 8.35 0.64 15.81
C SER A 50 7.87 1.60 14.73
N THR A 51 8.56 2.72 14.56
CA THR A 51 8.27 3.71 13.50
C THR A 51 8.65 3.16 12.13
N GLU A 52 9.82 2.52 11.99
CA GLU A 52 10.23 1.87 10.73
C GLU A 52 9.24 0.79 10.29
N TYR A 53 8.88 -0.12 11.20
CA TYR A 53 7.90 -1.18 10.90
C TYR A 53 6.50 -0.61 10.71
N GLY A 54 6.10 0.37 11.51
CA GLY A 54 4.81 1.06 11.38
C GLY A 54 4.64 1.72 10.02
N LEU A 55 5.69 2.34 9.48
CA LEU A 55 5.68 2.95 8.15
C LEU A 55 5.52 1.89 7.04
N LEU A 56 6.18 0.74 7.18
CA LEU A 56 6.00 -0.39 6.27
C LEU A 56 4.56 -0.90 6.29
N TYR A 57 3.98 -1.13 7.47
CA TYR A 57 2.58 -1.58 7.57
C TYR A 57 1.61 -0.52 7.06
N MET A 58 1.81 0.75 7.39
CA MET A 58 0.97 1.85 6.93
C MET A 58 0.95 1.92 5.40
N THR A 59 2.12 1.88 4.77
CA THR A 59 2.24 1.98 3.31
C THR A 59 1.63 0.76 2.62
N MET A 60 1.96 -0.45 3.08
CA MET A 60 1.45 -1.67 2.45
C MET A 60 -0.04 -1.89 2.67
N LEU A 61 -0.57 -1.60 3.86
CA LEU A 61 -2.00 -1.78 4.15
C LEU A 61 -2.87 -0.64 3.61
N GLY A 62 -2.33 0.57 3.52
CA GLY A 62 -3.03 1.73 2.97
C GLY A 62 -3.10 1.74 1.44
N ALA A 63 -2.12 1.14 0.74
CA ALA A 63 -2.03 1.21 -0.71
C ALA A 63 -3.26 0.64 -1.46
N PRO A 64 -3.85 -0.52 -1.11
CA PRO A 64 -5.05 -1.01 -1.79
C PRO A 64 -6.25 -0.07 -1.70
N TRP A 65 -6.44 0.59 -0.55
CA TRP A 65 -7.50 1.57 -0.36
C TRP A 65 -7.24 2.84 -1.20
N LEU A 66 -5.99 3.30 -1.27
CA LEU A 66 -5.60 4.43 -2.11
C LEU A 66 -5.85 4.16 -3.61
N VAL A 67 -5.56 2.95 -4.08
CA VAL A 67 -5.83 2.52 -5.47
C VAL A 67 -7.33 2.59 -5.76
N ARG A 68 -8.17 2.15 -4.82
CA ARG A 68 -9.63 2.20 -4.95
C ARG A 68 -10.16 3.62 -5.04
N GLU A 69 -9.65 4.52 -4.21
CA GLU A 69 -10.04 5.94 -4.21
C GLU A 69 -9.44 6.71 -5.40
N ARG A 70 -8.61 6.05 -6.23
CA ARG A 70 -7.83 6.68 -7.31
C ARG A 70 -6.98 7.85 -6.83
N GLY A 71 -6.53 7.77 -5.57
CA GLY A 71 -5.65 8.78 -4.96
C GLY A 71 -4.20 8.69 -5.46
N HIS A 72 -3.92 7.88 -6.49
CA HIS A 72 -2.62 7.93 -7.16
C HIS A 72 -2.51 9.22 -7.95
N VAL A 73 -1.38 9.91 -7.80
CA VAL A 73 -1.08 11.11 -8.59
C VAL A 73 -0.94 10.68 -10.06
N HIS A 74 -2.02 10.84 -10.82
CA HIS A 74 -2.05 10.58 -12.25
C HIS A 74 -1.65 11.85 -13.01
N ILE A 75 -0.64 11.75 -13.86
CA ILE A 75 -0.28 12.86 -14.77
C ILE A 75 -1.32 12.87 -15.90
N GLU A 76 -2.44 13.55 -15.66
CA GLU A 76 -3.55 13.66 -16.61
C GLU A 76 -3.19 14.48 -17.86
N LEU A 77 -2.07 15.22 -17.83
CA LEU A 77 -1.62 16.13 -18.90
C LEU A 77 -1.48 15.41 -20.25
N VAL A 78 -0.95 14.19 -20.24
CA VAL A 78 -0.77 13.39 -21.46
C VAL A 78 -2.10 12.78 -21.90
N THR A 79 -2.94 12.32 -20.97
CA THR A 79 -4.24 11.71 -21.29
C THR A 79 -5.30 12.71 -21.75
N ALA A 80 -5.18 13.99 -21.38
CA ALA A 80 -6.06 15.07 -21.80
C ALA A 80 -5.88 15.45 -23.28
N ALA A 81 -4.68 15.22 -23.84
CA ALA A 81 -4.39 15.48 -25.25
C ALA A 81 -4.89 14.38 -26.20
N LEU A 82 -5.37 13.23 -25.69
CA LEU A 82 -5.77 12.08 -26.50
C LEU A 82 -7.28 12.04 -26.80
N PRO A 83 -7.69 11.62 -28.01
CA PRO A 83 -9.10 11.40 -28.35
C PRO A 83 -9.70 10.26 -27.49
N GLY A 84 -10.98 10.37 -27.12
CA GLY A 84 -11.62 9.53 -26.09
C GLY A 84 -11.64 8.01 -26.32
N ARG A 85 -11.34 7.52 -27.53
CA ARG A 85 -11.11 6.08 -27.78
C ARG A 85 -9.69 5.64 -27.45
N ALA A 86 -8.69 6.44 -27.84
CA ALA A 86 -7.28 6.19 -27.53
C ALA A 86 -7.01 6.34 -26.03
N ARG A 87 -7.61 7.35 -25.37
CA ARG A 87 -7.54 7.54 -23.91
C ARG A 87 -7.98 6.30 -23.14
N ARG A 88 -9.08 5.67 -23.58
CA ARG A 88 -9.59 4.44 -22.95
C ARG A 88 -8.66 3.25 -23.12
N ALA A 89 -8.11 3.08 -24.32
CA ALA A 89 -7.15 2.01 -24.59
C ALA A 89 -5.87 2.18 -23.75
N VAL A 90 -5.31 3.39 -23.71
CA VAL A 90 -4.10 3.71 -22.93
C VAL A 90 -4.35 3.54 -21.43
N SER A 91 -5.46 4.06 -20.91
CA SER A 91 -5.81 3.91 -19.49
C SER A 91 -5.93 2.44 -19.07
N ARG A 92 -6.55 1.60 -19.91
CA ARG A 92 -6.64 0.15 -19.68
C ARG A 92 -5.30 -0.56 -19.81
N ALA A 93 -4.46 -0.16 -20.77
CA ALA A 93 -3.12 -0.72 -20.94
C ALA A 93 -2.23 -0.42 -19.73
N ILE A 94 -2.28 0.81 -19.20
CA ILE A 94 -1.57 1.20 -17.98
C ILE A 94 -2.09 0.40 -16.79
N ALA A 95 -3.41 0.31 -16.61
CA ALA A 95 -3.98 -0.51 -15.54
C ALA A 95 -3.55 -1.98 -15.64
N ALA A 96 -3.52 -2.56 -16.84
CA ALA A 96 -3.06 -3.93 -17.07
C ALA A 96 -1.56 -4.11 -16.75
N LEU A 97 -0.74 -3.12 -17.09
CA LEU A 97 0.67 -3.10 -16.70
C LEU A 97 0.82 -3.04 -15.17
N CYS A 98 0.03 -2.21 -14.49
CA CYS A 98 0.01 -2.14 -13.03
C CYS A 98 -0.38 -3.48 -12.40
N VAL A 99 -1.39 -4.18 -12.95
CA VAL A 99 -1.74 -5.54 -12.51
C VAL A 99 -0.54 -6.48 -12.68
N ALA A 100 0.11 -6.48 -13.85
CA ALA A 100 1.24 -7.36 -14.11
C ALA A 100 2.40 -7.12 -13.13
N VAL A 101 2.75 -5.86 -12.89
CA VAL A 101 3.79 -5.48 -11.92
C VAL A 101 3.39 -5.90 -10.50
N CYS A 102 2.14 -5.66 -10.09
CA CYS A 102 1.66 -6.09 -8.78
C CYS A 102 1.72 -7.61 -8.61
N LEU A 103 1.39 -8.40 -9.64
CA LEU A 103 1.49 -9.86 -9.59
C LEU A 103 2.94 -10.34 -9.49
N VAL A 104 3.86 -9.72 -10.22
CA VAL A 104 5.29 -10.02 -10.12
C VAL A 104 5.82 -9.72 -8.71
N LEU A 105 5.46 -8.56 -8.16
CA LEU A 105 5.84 -8.19 -6.79
C LEU A 105 5.19 -9.08 -5.73
N ALA A 106 3.95 -9.52 -5.93
CA ALA A 106 3.30 -10.49 -5.07
C ALA A 106 4.03 -11.85 -5.09
N TRP A 107 4.47 -12.30 -6.27
CA TRP A 107 5.23 -13.54 -6.42
C TRP A 107 6.57 -13.49 -5.69
N TYR A 108 7.39 -12.47 -5.95
CA TYR A 108 8.65 -12.29 -5.24
C TYR A 108 8.45 -12.04 -3.74
N GLY A 109 7.38 -11.34 -3.36
CA GLY A 109 7.00 -11.15 -1.96
C GLY A 109 6.67 -12.47 -1.27
N LEU A 110 6.00 -13.39 -1.97
CA LEU A 110 5.69 -14.73 -1.46
C LEU A 110 6.95 -15.59 -1.33
N GLU A 111 7.82 -15.57 -2.34
CA GLU A 111 9.11 -16.28 -2.29
C GLU A 111 9.98 -15.78 -1.12
N LEU A 112 10.01 -14.46 -0.91
CA LEU A 112 10.69 -13.84 0.22
C LEU A 112 10.07 -14.27 1.55
N PHE A 113 8.73 -14.30 1.64
CA PHE A 113 8.04 -14.76 2.84
C PHE A 113 8.38 -16.22 3.18
N LEU A 114 8.30 -17.12 2.21
CA LEU A 114 8.62 -18.54 2.39
C LEU A 114 10.08 -18.73 2.81
N THR A 115 11.01 -18.04 2.15
CA THR A 115 12.44 -18.09 2.50
C THR A 115 12.69 -17.62 3.95
N ASN A 116 12.02 -16.54 4.38
CA ASN A 116 12.15 -16.05 5.76
C ASN A 116 11.51 -16.98 6.79
N LEU A 117 10.44 -17.68 6.42
CA LEU A 117 9.78 -18.67 7.27
C LEU A 117 10.66 -19.89 7.49
N GLU A 118 11.31 -20.39 6.43
CA GLU A 118 12.24 -21.52 6.50
C GLU A 118 13.49 -21.20 7.31
N ARG A 119 14.04 -19.99 7.12
CA ARG A 119 15.25 -19.55 7.85
C ARG A 119 15.01 -19.19 9.32
N ASN A 120 13.75 -19.08 9.77
CA ASN A 120 13.38 -18.57 11.10
C ASN A 120 14.18 -17.32 11.49
N ASP A 121 14.27 -16.42 10.52
CA ASP A 121 15.22 -15.34 10.54
C ASP A 121 14.65 -14.19 11.40
N PHE A 122 15.34 -13.86 12.50
CA PHE A 122 14.97 -12.74 13.36
C PHE A 122 15.70 -11.47 12.91
N ASP A 123 15.00 -10.34 12.95
CA ASP A 123 15.61 -9.02 12.87
C ASP A 123 16.08 -8.64 14.27
N VAL A 124 17.39 -8.48 14.44
CA VAL A 124 18.04 -8.21 15.73
C VAL A 124 18.41 -6.73 15.78
N ARG A 125 17.39 -5.88 15.92
CA ARG A 125 17.56 -4.44 16.14
C ARG A 125 17.36 -4.09 17.63
N ALA A 126 16.26 -3.43 17.97
CA ALA A 126 15.93 -3.07 19.35
C ALA A 126 15.22 -4.19 20.12
N TYR A 127 14.53 -5.10 19.42
CA TYR A 127 13.93 -6.31 19.96
C TYR A 127 13.91 -7.39 18.88
N PHE A 128 13.88 -8.67 19.25
CA PHE A 128 13.81 -9.78 18.30
C PHE A 128 12.45 -9.76 17.59
N TYR A 129 12.43 -9.29 16.34
CA TYR A 129 11.21 -9.28 15.53
C TYR A 129 11.32 -10.33 14.42
N PRO A 130 10.38 -11.28 14.32
CA PRO A 130 10.41 -12.28 13.25
C PRO A 130 10.20 -11.61 11.89
N ARG A 131 11.17 -11.77 10.97
CA ARG A 131 11.10 -11.10 9.65
C ARG A 131 9.88 -11.53 8.82
N TRP A 132 9.39 -12.74 9.03
CA TRP A 132 8.20 -13.26 8.34
C TRP A 132 6.94 -12.42 8.60
N MET A 133 6.82 -11.77 9.76
CA MET A 133 5.67 -10.90 10.06
C MET A 133 5.68 -9.61 9.21
N LEU A 134 6.86 -9.11 8.83
CA LEU A 134 6.96 -7.97 7.92
C LEU A 134 6.71 -8.43 6.48
N THR A 135 7.40 -9.49 6.07
CA THR A 135 7.40 -9.93 4.67
C THR A 135 6.08 -10.51 4.20
N ILE A 136 5.25 -11.06 5.09
CA ILE A 136 3.89 -11.53 4.75
C ILE A 136 2.98 -10.40 4.24
N THR A 137 3.28 -9.15 4.61
CA THR A 137 2.46 -8.01 4.23
C THR A 137 2.64 -7.66 2.75
N PHE A 138 3.79 -8.00 2.15
CA PHE A 138 4.05 -7.82 0.73
C PHE A 138 3.10 -8.64 -0.15
N PRO A 139 3.08 -9.99 -0.10
CA PRO A 139 2.20 -10.77 -0.96
C PRO A 139 0.73 -10.43 -0.72
N ILE A 140 0.32 -10.15 0.52
CA ILE A 140 -1.06 -9.75 0.82
C ILE A 140 -1.42 -8.43 0.13
N SER A 141 -0.63 -7.37 0.38
CA SER A 141 -0.91 -6.05 -0.19
C SER A 141 -0.88 -6.05 -1.71
N PHE A 142 0.16 -6.60 -2.33
CA PHE A 142 0.30 -6.63 -3.78
C PHE A 142 -0.79 -7.46 -4.46
N THR A 143 -1.26 -8.54 -3.83
CA THR A 143 -2.38 -9.34 -4.37
C THR A 143 -3.69 -8.55 -4.33
N VAL A 144 -3.99 -7.86 -3.23
CA VAL A 144 -5.20 -7.01 -3.12
C VAL A 144 -5.12 -5.85 -4.12
N MET A 145 -3.95 -5.21 -4.27
CA MET A 145 -3.74 -4.17 -5.29
C MET A 145 -3.92 -4.70 -6.71
N ALA A 146 -3.43 -5.90 -7.03
CA ALA A 146 -3.64 -6.52 -8.33
C ALA A 146 -5.13 -6.73 -8.63
N ILE A 147 -5.93 -7.08 -7.61
CA ILE A 147 -7.39 -7.19 -7.73
C ILE A 147 -8.02 -5.82 -8.00
N GLU A 148 -7.66 -4.77 -7.25
CA GLU A 148 -8.20 -3.42 -7.49
C GLU A 148 -7.81 -2.88 -8.87
N PHE A 149 -6.55 -3.03 -9.29
CA PHE A 149 -6.15 -2.64 -10.65
C PHE A 149 -6.86 -3.48 -11.72
N GLY A 150 -7.11 -4.77 -11.46
CA GLY A 150 -7.89 -5.63 -12.34
C GLY A 150 -9.32 -5.11 -12.54
N ARG A 151 -9.93 -4.53 -11.50
CA ARG A 151 -11.27 -3.90 -11.62
C ARG A 151 -11.25 -2.71 -12.57
N PHE A 152 -10.16 -1.95 -12.65
CA PHE A 152 -10.02 -0.85 -13.63
C PHE A 152 -9.75 -1.35 -15.06
N VAL A 153 -9.19 -2.55 -15.23
CA VAL A 153 -8.97 -3.16 -16.54
C VAL A 153 -10.29 -3.67 -17.15
N PHE A 154 -11.04 -4.45 -16.37
CA PHE A 154 -12.27 -5.11 -16.85
C PHE A 154 -13.56 -4.34 -16.55
N GLY A 155 -13.49 -3.33 -15.68
CA GLY A 155 -14.64 -2.54 -15.26
C GLY A 155 -15.10 -1.49 -16.28
N PRO A 156 -16.29 -0.92 -16.06
CA PRO A 156 -16.79 0.23 -16.81
C PRO A 156 -16.03 1.52 -16.46
N GLU A 157 -15.37 1.54 -15.29
CA GLU A 157 -14.63 2.66 -14.76
C GLU A 157 -13.19 2.70 -15.27
N LEU A 158 -12.74 3.88 -15.67
CA LEU A 158 -11.38 4.12 -16.17
C LEU A 158 -10.52 4.69 -15.05
N LEU A 159 -9.24 4.31 -15.02
CA LEU A 159 -8.27 4.85 -14.07
C LEU A 159 -8.11 6.38 -14.22
N HIS A 160 -8.06 6.87 -15.46
CA HIS A 160 -7.94 8.29 -15.80
C HIS A 160 -9.32 8.87 -16.18
N SER A 161 -9.73 9.96 -15.55
CA SER A 161 -10.95 10.70 -15.90
C SER A 161 -10.74 11.49 -17.20
N GLY A 162 -9.50 11.94 -17.43
CA GLY A 162 -9.14 12.78 -18.58
C GLY A 162 -9.70 14.20 -18.45
N GLU A 163 -9.92 14.63 -17.22
CA GLU A 163 -10.24 16.01 -16.85
C GLU A 163 -8.95 16.60 -16.27
N ALA A 164 -8.31 17.48 -17.05
CA ALA A 164 -7.05 18.08 -16.66
C ALA A 164 -7.22 18.98 -15.42
N GLY A 165 -7.17 18.41 -14.21
CA GLY A 165 -6.93 19.12 -12.94
C GLY A 165 -7.70 20.42 -12.71
N ILE A 166 -8.94 20.57 -13.20
CA ILE A 166 -9.73 21.81 -13.04
C ILE A 166 -10.63 21.79 -11.80
N HIS A 167 -10.44 20.80 -10.92
CA HIS A 167 -11.19 20.63 -9.68
C HIS A 167 -10.22 20.32 -8.54
N GLU A 168 -9.32 21.26 -8.25
CA GLU A 168 -8.80 21.47 -6.89
C GLU A 168 -9.52 22.68 -6.28
#